data_AF-A0A3D0DFN9-F1
#
_entry.id   AF-A0A3D0DFN9-F1
#
_cell.length_a   1.000
_cell.length_b   1.000
_cell.length_c   1.000
_cell.angle_alpha   90.00
_cell.angle_beta   90.00
_cell.angle_gamma   90.00
#
_symmetry.space_group_name_H-M   'P 1'
#
loop_
_entity.id
_entity.type
_entity.pdbx_description
1 polymer ?
#
loop_
_entity_poly.entity_id
_entity_poly.type
_entity_poly.pdbx_seq_one_letter_code
_entity_poly.pdbx_strand_id
1 'polypeptide(L)' 'MLKEFKEFAMRGNVMDMAIGIIIGAAFGRIITSMVNDILMPPIGILLGKV' A
#
# COMPACT_ATOMS: atom_id res chain seq x y z
N MET A 1 -0.05 -12.98 -29.44
CA MET A 1 -0.04 -11.74 -28.65
C MET A 1 -1.05 -11.76 -27.50
N LEU A 2 -2.36 -11.55 -27.72
CA LEU A 2 -3.36 -11.49 -26.63
C LEU A 2 -3.55 -12.81 -25.86
N LYS A 3 -3.52 -13.95 -26.56
CA LYS A 3 -3.59 -15.28 -25.91
C LYS A 3 -2.34 -15.58 -25.08
N GLU A 4 -1.16 -15.33 -25.64
CA GLU A 4 0.13 -15.50 -24.95
C GLU A 4 0.28 -14.55 -23.76
N PHE A 5 -0.19 -13.30 -23.87
CA PHE A 5 -0.21 -12.36 -22.76
C PHE A 5 -1.16 -12.81 -21.65
N LYS A 6 -2.34 -13.35 -21.99
CA LYS A 6 -3.25 -13.94 -21.01
C LYS A 6 -2.60 -15.13 -20.31
N GLU A 7 -1.94 -16.02 -21.04
CA GLU A 7 -1.19 -17.14 -20.45
C GLU A 7 -0.03 -16.67 -19.56
N PHE A 8 0.66 -15.60 -19.95
CA PHE A 8 1.72 -14.98 -19.15
C PHE A 8 1.18 -14.33 -17.87
N ALA A 9 0.07 -13.59 -17.96
CA ALA A 9 -0.58 -12.92 -16.82
C ALA A 9 -1.27 -13.92 -15.86
N MET A 10 -1.73 -15.06 -16.37
CA MET A 10 -2.28 -16.15 -15.55
C MET A 10 -1.20 -16.95 -14.83
N ARG A 11 0.09 -16.66 -15.03
CA ARG A 11 1.15 -17.26 -14.21
C ARG A 11 1.06 -16.69 -12.80
N GLY A 12 0.82 -17.57 -11.82
CA GLY A 12 0.73 -17.18 -10.40
C GLY A 12 1.91 -16.34 -9.93
N ASN A 13 3.15 -16.69 -10.31
CA ASN A 13 4.35 -15.97 -9.88
C ASN A 13 4.40 -14.50 -10.36
N VAL A 14 3.83 -14.18 -11.53
CA VAL A 14 3.79 -12.82 -12.07
C VAL A 14 2.66 -12.04 -11.43
N MET A 15 1.50 -12.69 -11.25
CA MET A 15 0.33 -12.08 -10.63
C MET A 15 0.59 -11.72 -9.16
N ASP A 16 1.18 -12.64 -8.40
CA ASP A 16 1.51 -12.44 -6.98
C ASP A 16 2.55 -11.33 -6.80
N MET A 17 3.55 -11.27 -7.71
CA MET A 17 4.53 -10.18 -7.73
C MET A 17 3.88 -8.83 -8.02
N ALA A 18 2.97 -8.76 -9.01
CA ALA A 18 2.26 -7.54 -9.34
C ALA A 18 1.39 -7.05 -8.17
N ILE A 19 0.67 -7.97 -7.52
CA ILE A 19 -0.13 -7.67 -6.32
C ILE A 19 0.77 -7.14 -5.19
N GLY A 20 1.92 -7.78 -4.95
CA GLY A 20 2.88 -7.35 -3.94
C GLY A 20 3.40 -5.93 -4.16
N ILE A 21 3.70 -5.56 -5.41
CA ILE A 21 4.15 -4.20 -5.77
C ILE A 21 3.02 -3.18 -5.58
N ILE A 22 1.80 -3.50 -6.02
CA ILE A 22 0.65 -2.60 -5.91
C ILE A 22 0.32 -2.33 -4.44
N ILE A 23 0.28 -3.38 -3.63
CA ILE A 23 0.06 -3.25 -2.18
C ILE A 23 1.21 -2.48 -1.55
N GLY A 24 2.47 -2.82 -1.85
CA GLY A 24 3.64 -2.11 -1.30
C GLY A 24 3.63 -0.61 -1.62
N ALA A 25 3.25 -0.23 -2.84
CA ALA A 25 3.16 1.16 -3.26
C ALA A 25 1.97 1.91 -2.63
N ALA A 26 0.82 1.24 -2.45
CA ALA A 26 -0.38 1.85 -1.88
C ALA A 26 -0.37 1.90 -0.34
N PHE A 27 0.23 0.91 0.31
CA PHE A 27 0.17 0.72 1.77
C PHE A 27 0.84 1.85 2.54
N GLY A 28 1.88 2.47 1.97
CA GLY A 28 2.53 3.64 2.57
C GLY A 28 1.55 4.78 2.85
N ARG A 29 0.67 5.11 1.89
CA ARG A 29 -0.34 6.17 2.07
C ARG A 29 -1.37 5.83 3.14
N ILE A 30 -1.75 4.56 3.23
CA ILE A 30 -2.69 4.06 4.26
C ILE A 30 -2.07 4.27 5.64
N ILE A 31 -0.80 3.88 5.82
CA ILE A 31 -0.10 4.08 7.10
C ILE A 31 0.11 5.56 7.39
N THR A 32 0.47 6.39 6.41
CA THR A 32 0.63 7.85 6.62
C THR A 32 -0.67 8.51 7.07
N SER A 33 -1.81 8.21 6.45
CA SER A 33 -3.11 8.72 6.91
C SER A 33 -3.46 8.19 8.29
N MET A 34 -3.24 6.89 8.56
CA MET A 34 -3.49 6.32 9.89
C MET A 34 -2.63 6.99 10.98
N VAL A 35 -1.36 7.30 10.69
CA VAL A 35 -0.48 8.00 11.62
C VAL A 35 -0.95 9.45 11.83
N ASN A 36 -1.26 10.17 10.76
CA ASN A 36 -1.64 11.58 10.84
C ASN A 36 -3.02 11.79 11.49
N ASP A 37 -3.97 10.92 11.19
CA ASP A 37 -5.37 11.11 11.58
C ASP A 37 -5.70 10.46 12.94
N ILE A 38 -4.95 9.41 13.34
CA ILE A 38 -5.22 8.66 14.58
C ILE A 38 -4.10 8.81 15.61
N LEU A 39 -2.82 8.81 15.20
CA LEU A 39 -1.69 8.85 16.15
C LEU A 39 -1.22 10.28 16.46
N MET A 40 -1.18 11.19 15.47
CA MET A 40 -0.77 12.56 15.70
C MET A 40 -1.69 13.38 16.62
N PRO A 41 -3.02 13.22 16.68
CA PRO A 41 -3.84 14.02 17.60
C PRO A 41 -3.51 13.75 19.08
N PRO A 42 -3.44 12.48 19.56
CA PRO A 42 -3.02 12.20 20.93
C PRO A 42 -1.56 12.57 21.21
N ILE A 43 -0.65 12.30 20.25
CA ILE A 43 0.78 12.63 20.39
C ILE A 43 1.02 14.14 20.39
N GLY A 44 0.32 14.90 19.55
CA GLY A 44 0.40 16.37 19.49
C GLY A 44 -0.13 17.02 20.77
N ILE A 45 -1.19 16.45 21.36
CA ILE A 45 -1.69 16.86 22.68
C ILE A 45 -0.67 16.53 23.78
N LEU A 46 0.01 15.37 23.73
CA LEU A 46 1.00 14.97 24.74
C LEU A 46 2.36 15.66 24.61
N LEU A 47 2.82 15.98 23.39
CA LEU A 47 4.09 16.66 23.11
C LEU A 47 3.98 18.20 23.11
N GLY A 48 2.77 18.75 23.26
CA GLY A 48 2.58 20.04 23.93
C GLY A 48 2.56 21.30 23.07
N LYS A 49 2.28 21.26 21.76
CA LYS A 49 1.95 22.47 20.98
C LYS A 49 1.35 22.09 19.64
N VAL A 50 0.07 22.46 19.47
CA VAL A 50 -0.70 22.58 18.21
C VAL A 50 -0.38 21.59 17.11
#